data_AF-A0A968PJ14-F1
#
_entry.id   AF-A0A968PJ14-F1
#
_cell.length_a   1.000
_cell.length_b   1.000
_cell.length_c   1.000
_cell.angle_alpha   90.00
_cell.angle_beta   90.00
_cell.angle_gamma   90.00
#
_symmetry.space_group_name_H-M   'P 1'
#
loop_
_entity.id
_entity.type
_entity.pdbx_description
1 polymer ?
#
loop_
_entity_poly.entity_id
_entity_poly.type
_entity_poly.pdbx_seq_one_letter_code
_entity_poly.pdbx_strand_id
1 'polypeptide(L)'
;MLERFSQPLLLIVDQFEEVFTFGQAEAARFQEALLHLSNTPATCVVLTVRADFYPDLMISPLWPYIQPQRIEIVPLDAAGLRQAIVGPARVVGVEVEAALVERLVAHAPGAGHVALLQEP
;
A
#
# COMPACT_ATOMS: atom_id res chain seq x y z
N MET A 1 0.65 26.39 1.41
CA MET A 1 0.80 26.66 2.84
C MET A 1 -0.11 25.66 3.55
N LEU A 2 0.44 24.58 4.10
CA LEU A 2 -0.36 23.56 4.79
C LEU A 2 -0.71 24.11 6.18
N GLU A 3 -2.00 24.12 6.52
CA GLU A 3 -2.49 24.61 7.81
C GLU A 3 -1.96 23.74 8.96
N ARG A 4 -1.66 24.38 10.09
CA ARG A 4 -1.15 23.71 11.29
C ARG A 4 -2.28 22.86 11.87
N PHE A 5 -2.23 21.55 11.66
CA PHE A 5 -3.17 20.62 12.29
C PHE A 5 -2.99 20.67 13.81
N SER A 6 -4.05 21.01 14.54
CA SER A 6 -4.04 21.03 16.02
C SER A 6 -4.18 19.63 16.65
N GLN A 7 -4.29 18.60 15.81
CA GLN A 7 -4.34 17.18 16.16
C GLN A 7 -3.30 16.41 15.33
N PRO A 8 -2.82 15.24 15.79
CA PRO A 8 -1.90 14.42 15.01
C PRO A 8 -2.47 14.08 13.64
N LEU A 9 -1.66 14.22 12.59
CA LEU A 9 -2.02 13.93 11.20
C LEU A 9 -1.44 12.56 10.79
N LEU A 10 -2.28 11.70 10.25
CA LEU A 10 -1.85 10.50 9.52
C LEU A 10 -2.21 10.66 8.04
N LEU A 11 -1.19 10.72 7.18
CA LEU A 11 -1.35 10.71 5.73
C LEU A 11 -0.96 9.33 5.19
N ILE A 12 -1.90 8.67 4.52
CA ILE A 12 -1.64 7.41 3.81
C ILE A 12 -1.65 7.72 2.32
N VAL A 13 -0.58 7.35 1.64
CA VAL A 13 -0.47 7.39 0.17
C VAL A 13 -0.45 5.96 -0.31
N ASP A 14 -1.59 5.51 -0.83
CA ASP A 14 -1.69 4.22 -1.50
C ASP A 14 -1.07 4.32 -2.91
N GLN A 15 -0.60 3.20 -3.45
CA GLN A 15 -0.01 3.09 -4.81
C GLN A 15 1.02 4.19 -5.13
N PHE A 16 1.97 4.44 -4.22
CA PHE A 16 2.95 5.51 -4.41
C PHE A 16 3.83 5.31 -5.65
N GLU A 17 3.97 4.08 -6.15
CA GLU A 17 4.68 3.80 -7.40
C GLU A 17 4.22 4.62 -8.62
N GLU A 18 2.98 5.10 -8.64
CA GLU A 18 2.48 5.96 -9.72
C GLU A 18 3.34 7.22 -9.89
N VAL A 19 3.99 7.69 -8.81
CA VAL A 19 4.89 8.84 -8.85
C VAL A 19 6.02 8.69 -9.88
N PHE A 20 6.46 7.45 -10.12
CA PHE A 20 7.54 7.14 -11.04
C PHE A 20 7.10 7.14 -12.50
N THR A 21 5.79 7.19 -12.76
CA THR A 21 5.20 7.20 -14.10
C THR A 21 4.88 8.61 -14.62
N PHE A 22 4.87 9.62 -13.74
CA PHE A 22 4.65 11.03 -14.10
C PHE A 22 5.90 11.70 -14.68
N GLY A 23 5.74 12.97 -15.11
CA GLY A 23 6.85 13.84 -15.45
C GLY A 23 7.79 14.08 -14.26
N GLN A 24 9.10 14.22 -14.54
CA GLN A 24 10.13 14.34 -13.49
C GLN A 24 9.89 15.54 -12.55
N ALA A 25 9.39 16.66 -13.07
CA ALA A 25 9.14 17.85 -12.27
C ALA A 25 7.95 17.69 -11.31
N GLU A 26 6.86 17.08 -11.77
CA GLU A 26 5.70 16.78 -10.92
C GLU A 26 6.07 15.76 -9.83
N ALA A 27 6.80 14.70 -10.20
CA ALA A 27 7.26 13.67 -9.28
C ALA A 27 8.16 14.25 -8.18
N ALA A 28 9.10 15.13 -8.54
CA ALA A 28 9.98 15.80 -7.58
C ALA A 28 9.19 16.69 -6.61
N ARG A 29 8.29 17.52 -7.13
CA ARG A 29 7.45 18.42 -6.31
C ARG A 29 6.56 17.65 -5.33
N PHE A 30 6.01 16.52 -5.75
CA PHE A 30 5.20 15.67 -4.88
C PHE A 30 6.03 15.05 -3.75
N GLN A 31 7.21 14.50 -4.09
CA GLN A 31 8.12 13.91 -3.12
C GLN A 31 8.66 14.95 -2.12
N GLU A 32 8.98 16.16 -2.58
CA GLU A 32 9.35 17.28 -1.70
C GLU A 32 8.22 17.62 -0.71
N ALA A 33 6.96 17.66 -1.18
CA ALA A 33 5.81 17.94 -0.30
C ALA A 33 5.64 16.85 0.77
N LEU A 34 5.80 15.57 0.42
CA LEU A 34 5.76 14.46 1.38
C LEU A 34 6.88 14.55 2.42
N LEU A 35 8.09 14.92 1.98
CA LEU A 35 9.22 15.12 2.88
C LEU A 35 9.00 16.31 3.84
N HIS A 36 8.41 17.40 3.35
CA HIS A 36 8.05 18.51 4.23
C HIS A 36 6.99 18.11 5.26
N LEU A 37 6.00 17.31 4.85
CA LEU A 37 4.97 16.79 5.75
C LEU A 37 5.54 15.84 6.80
N SER A 38 6.43 14.93 6.44
CA SER A 38 7.03 13.98 7.38
C SER A 38 7.88 14.65 8.46
N ASN A 39 8.41 15.84 8.18
CA ASN A 39 9.16 16.67 9.14
C ASN A 39 8.27 17.60 9.97
N THR A 40 6.95 17.62 9.73
CA THR A 40 6.02 18.45 10.51
C THR A 40 5.70 17.76 11.85
N PRO A 41 5.68 18.50 12.98
CA PRO A 41 5.34 17.92 14.28
C PRO A 41 3.97 17.23 14.28
N ALA A 42 3.90 16.08 14.93
CA ALA A 42 2.71 15.25 15.04
C ALA A 42 2.14 14.75 13.69
N THR A 43 2.96 14.64 12.64
CA THR A 43 2.58 14.06 11.36
C THR A 43 3.24 12.69 11.14
N CYS A 44 2.47 11.72 10.66
CA CYS A 44 2.94 10.43 10.18
C CYS A 44 2.55 10.29 8.70
N VAL A 45 3.51 9.92 7.85
CA VAL A 45 3.28 9.62 6.44
C VAL A 45 3.55 8.15 6.23
N VAL A 46 2.57 7.43 5.71
CA VAL A 46 2.66 6.02 5.33
C VAL A 46 2.54 5.92 3.82
N LEU A 47 3.51 5.27 3.19
CA LEU A 47 3.52 5.01 1.76
C LEU A 47 3.38 3.51 1.54
N THR A 48 2.54 3.11 0.59
CA THR A 48 2.54 1.74 0.08
C THR A 48 3.15 1.73 -1.32
N VAL A 49 4.08 0.80 -1.55
CA VAL A 49 4.78 0.67 -2.83
C VAL A 49 4.82 -0.79 -3.22
N ARG A 50 4.51 -1.10 -4.47
CA ARG A 50 4.73 -2.44 -5.03
C ARG A 50 6.23 -2.77 -5.10
N ALA A 51 6.57 -4.02 -4.78
CA ALA A 51 7.96 -4.50 -4.77
C ALA A 51 8.67 -4.35 -6.14
N ASP A 52 7.92 -4.39 -7.24
CA ASP A 52 8.47 -4.23 -8.59
C ASP A 52 9.08 -2.84 -8.83
N PHE A 53 8.67 -1.83 -8.05
CA PHE A 53 9.16 -0.44 -8.12
C PHE A 53 10.25 -0.14 -7.08
N TYR A 54 10.75 -1.17 -6.40
CA TYR A 54 11.84 -1.00 -5.44
C TYR A 54 13.10 -0.34 -6.04
N PRO A 55 13.53 -0.64 -7.29
CA PRO A 55 14.66 0.06 -7.91
C PRO A 55 14.42 1.58 -8.05
N ASP A 56 13.22 1.99 -8.45
CA ASP A 56 12.85 3.41 -8.57
C ASP A 56 12.76 4.09 -7.20
N LEU A 57 12.29 3.35 -6.19
CA LEU A 57 12.26 3.83 -4.81
C LEU A 57 13.66 4.07 -4.24
N MET A 58 14.65 3.25 -4.61
CA MET A 58 16.02 3.39 -4.13
C MET A 58 16.74 4.63 -4.68
N ILE A 59 16.33 5.11 -5.86
CA ILE A 59 16.88 6.34 -6.46
C ILE A 59 16.08 7.59 -6.07
N SER A 60 14.94 7.42 -5.39
CA SER A 60 14.12 8.53 -4.92
C SER A 60 14.84 9.36 -3.84
N PRO A 61 14.66 10.69 -3.82
CA PRO A 61 15.08 11.54 -2.71
C PRO A 61 14.49 11.14 -1.34
N LEU A 62 13.38 10.38 -1.32
CA LEU A 62 12.77 9.88 -0.10
C LEU A 62 13.47 8.64 0.47
N TRP A 63 14.32 7.97 -0.32
CA TRP A 63 14.95 6.70 0.06
C TRP A 63 15.65 6.71 1.43
N PRO A 64 16.46 7.72 1.79
CA PRO A 64 17.14 7.73 3.10
C PRO A 64 16.18 7.74 4.29
N TYR A 65 14.95 8.23 4.10
CA TYR A 65 13.91 8.28 5.13
C TYR A 65 13.09 6.98 5.16
N ILE A 66 12.86 6.38 4.00
CA ILE A 66 12.08 5.14 3.85
C ILE A 66 12.88 3.92 4.30
N GLN A 67 14.16 3.82 3.90
CA GLN A 67 15.02 2.66 4.15
C GLN A 67 14.99 2.15 5.60
N PRO A 68 15.12 3.00 6.64
CA PRO A 68 15.14 2.53 8.04
C PRO A 68 13.75 2.19 8.61
N GLN A 69 12.66 2.60 7.95
CA GLN A 69 11.29 2.48 8.47
C GLN A 69 10.40 1.55 7.62
N ARG A 70 10.98 0.90 6.60
CA ARG A 70 10.23 0.05 5.68
C ARG A 70 9.73 -1.22 6.36
N ILE A 71 8.57 -1.67 5.92
CA ILE A 71 7.97 -2.94 6.29
C ILE A 71 7.68 -3.70 5.01
N GLU A 72 8.20 -4.91 4.90
CA GLU A 72 7.94 -5.80 3.77
C GLU A 72 6.65 -6.59 4.02
N ILE A 73 5.66 -6.40 3.16
CA ILE A 73 4.40 -7.15 3.21
C ILE A 73 4.55 -8.35 2.28
N VAL A 74 4.58 -9.54 2.87
CA VAL A 74 4.70 -10.80 2.14
C VAL A 74 3.32 -11.32 1.72
N PRO A 75 3.26 -12.20 0.70
CA PRO A 75 2.02 -12.84 0.29
C PRO A 75 1.37 -13.57 1.47
N LEU A 76 0.04 -13.58 1.53
CA LEU A 76 -0.68 -14.46 2.44
C LEU A 76 -0.41 -15.93 2.08
N ASP A 77 -0.17 -16.75 3.10
CA ASP A 77 -0.15 -18.20 2.90
C ASP A 77 -1.57 -18.75 2.65
N ALA A 78 -1.68 -20.05 2.39
CA ALA A 78 -2.96 -20.67 2.09
C ALA A 78 -3.97 -20.54 3.26
N ALA A 79 -3.52 -20.49 4.52
CA ALA A 79 -4.40 -20.32 5.67
C ALA A 79 -4.89 -18.86 5.77
N GLY A 80 -3.99 -17.90 5.58
CA GLY A 80 -4.27 -16.47 5.52
C GLY A 80 -5.23 -16.14 4.38
N LEU A 81 -5.05 -16.71 3.19
CA LEU A 81 -5.97 -16.55 2.07
C LEU A 81 -7.37 -17.07 2.39
N ARG A 82 -7.50 -18.25 3.03
CA ARG A 82 -8.82 -18.76 3.48
C ARG A 82 -9.50 -17.78 4.44
N GLN A 83 -8.76 -17.23 5.39
CA GLN A 83 -9.30 -16.24 6.33
C GLN A 83 -9.70 -14.94 5.63
N ALA A 84 -8.88 -14.47 4.68
CA ALA A 84 -9.18 -13.27 3.90
C ALA A 84 -10.42 -13.45 3.01
N ILE A 85 -10.71 -14.67 2.54
CA ILE A 85 -11.90 -15.00 1.75
C ILE A 85 -13.14 -15.13 2.65
N VAL A 86 -13.07 -15.94 3.71
CA VAL A 86 -14.23 -16.29 4.54
C VAL A 86 -14.56 -15.22 5.58
N GLY A 87 -13.55 -14.51 6.09
CA GLY A 87 -13.68 -13.51 7.15
C GLY A 87 -14.70 -12.42 6.83
N PRO A 88 -14.58 -11.71 5.68
CA PRO A 88 -15.55 -10.68 5.29
C PRO A 88 -16.98 -11.23 5.16
N ALA A 89 -17.15 -12.41 4.56
CA ALA A 89 -18.46 -13.04 4.41
C ALA A 89 -19.10 -13.35 5.78
N ARG A 90 -18.32 -13.88 6.73
CA ARG A 90 -18.78 -14.15 8.11
C ARG A 90 -19.24 -12.88 8.82
N VAL A 91 -18.55 -11.76 8.64
CA VAL A 91 -18.93 -10.47 9.25
C VAL A 91 -20.32 -10.01 8.81
N VAL A 92 -20.73 -10.33 7.58
CA VAL A 92 -22.04 -10.01 7.03
C VAL A 92 -23.05 -11.16 7.09
N GLY A 93 -22.72 -12.26 7.80
CA GLY A 93 -23.60 -13.42 7.98
C GLY A 93 -23.78 -14.30 6.73
N VAL A 94 -22.86 -14.23 5.78
CA VAL A 94 -22.84 -15.06 4.56
C VAL A 94 -21.86 -16.21 4.74
N GLU A 95 -22.29 -17.42 4.37
CA GLU A 95 -21.42 -18.59 4.28
C GLU A 95 -20.88 -18.75 2.86
N VAL A 96 -19.57 -19.00 2.74
CA VAL A 96 -18.91 -19.31 1.46
C VAL A 96 -18.71 -20.82 1.39
N GLU A 97 -19.16 -21.42 0.29
CA GLU A 97 -19.01 -22.86 0.07
C GLU A 97 -17.54 -23.29 0.14
N ALA A 98 -17.25 -24.36 0.88
CA ALA A 98 -15.87 -24.83 1.08
C ALA A 98 -15.15 -25.13 -0.24
N ALA A 99 -15.84 -25.73 -1.22
CA ALA A 99 -15.27 -26.01 -2.53
C ALA A 99 -14.92 -24.72 -3.31
N LEU A 100 -15.71 -23.66 -3.13
CA LEU A 100 -15.40 -22.35 -3.71
C LEU A 100 -14.18 -21.71 -3.03
N VAL A 101 -14.05 -21.82 -1.71
CA VAL A 101 -12.88 -21.34 -0.98
C VAL A 101 -11.60 -22.02 -1.48
N GLU A 102 -11.59 -23.35 -1.59
CA GLU A 102 -10.41 -24.07 -2.08
C GLU A 102 -10.07 -23.70 -3.53
N ARG A 103 -11.08 -23.50 -4.38
CA ARG A 103 -10.85 -22.99 -5.74
C ARG A 103 -10.22 -21.60 -5.71
N LEU A 104 -10.75 -20.66 -4.92
CA LEU A 104 -10.21 -19.31 -4.84
C LEU A 104 -8.77 -19.29 -4.30
N VAL A 105 -8.47 -20.12 -3.29
CA VAL A 105 -7.10 -20.27 -2.76
C VAL A 105 -6.16 -20.84 -3.82
N ALA A 106 -6.60 -21.85 -4.59
CA ALA A 106 -5.79 -22.44 -5.65
C ALA A 106 -5.56 -21.50 -6.85
N HIS A 107 -6.49 -20.58 -7.11
CA HIS A 107 -6.38 -19.59 -8.19
C HIS A 107 -5.76 -18.27 -7.73
N ALA A 108 -5.59 -18.06 -6.43
CA ALA A 108 -4.90 -16.89 -5.92
C ALA A 108 -3.44 -16.99 -6.39
N PRO A 109 -2.98 -16.12 -7.31
CA PRO A 109 -1.57 -16.09 -7.64
C PRO A 109 -0.82 -15.74 -6.36
N GLY A 110 0.21 -16.53 -6.01
CA GLY A 110 1.08 -16.22 -4.88
C GLY A 110 1.61 -14.79 -5.08
N ALA A 111 1.07 -13.84 -4.29
CA ALA A 111 1.14 -12.39 -4.45
C ALA A 111 1.32 -11.84 -5.88
N GLY A 112 0.31 -11.15 -6.35
CA GLY A 112 0.54 -10.11 -7.35
C GLY A 112 -0.73 -9.52 -7.93
N HIS A 113 -1.83 -10.27 -7.90
CA HIS A 113 -3.05 -9.83 -8.57
C HIS A 113 -4.28 -10.31 -7.79
N VAL A 114 -4.47 -9.78 -6.57
CA VAL A 114 -5.84 -9.65 -6.06
C VAL A 114 -6.37 -8.35 -6.63
N ALA A 115 -6.83 -8.42 -7.88
CA ALA A 115 -7.52 -7.34 -8.56
C ALA A 115 -8.90 -7.15 -7.91
N LEU A 116 -8.95 -6.40 -6.80
CA LEU A 116 -10.19 -5.82 -6.28
C LEU A 116 -10.24 -4.30 -6.45
N LEU A 117 -9.17 -3.68 -6.97
CA LEU A 117 -9.08 -2.23 -7.22
C LEU A 117 -8.50 -1.89 -8.60
N GLN A 118 -8.76 -2.72 -9.62
CA GLN A 118 -8.53 -2.32 -11.00
C GLN A 118 -9.91 -1.88 -11.55
N GLU A 119 -10.30 -0.64 -11.24
CA GLU A 119 -11.33 0.05 -12.00
C GLU A 119 -10.79 0.32 -13.42
N PRO A 120 -11.66 0.33 -14.45
CA PRO A 120 -11.30 0.21 -15.87
C PRO A 120 -10.52 1.41 -16.46
#